data_AF-D4DLU5-F1
#
_entry.id   AF-D4DLU5-F1
#
_cell.length_a   1.000
_cell.length_b   1.000
_cell.length_c   1.000
_cell.angle_alpha   90.00
_cell.angle_beta   90.00
_cell.angle_gamma   90.00
#
_symmetry.space_group_name_H-M   'P 1'
#
loop_
_entity.id
_entity.type
_entity.pdbx_description
1 polymer ?
#
loop_
_entity_poly.entity_id
_entity_poly.type
_entity_poly.pdbx_seq_one_letter_code
_entity_poly.pdbx_strand_id
1 'polypeptide(L)'
;MKKLFNLLAAEWRAAFDPKSIVLHDCNDVKVHAKSLRHLSEEERETLLEFVTQAEIARQTGRDTTAVYGITVGEALAHQHMMQDIESIVSSSI
;
A
#
# COMPACT_ATOMS: atom_id res chain seq x y z
N MET A 1 -7.57 -20.38 -21.07
CA MET A 1 -8.28 -19.11 -21.36
C MET A 1 -8.67 -18.33 -20.10
N LYS A 2 -9.33 -18.90 -19.09
CA LYS A 2 -9.72 -18.17 -17.85
C LYS A 2 -8.56 -17.41 -17.16
N LYS A 3 -7.38 -18.02 -17.07
CA LYS A 3 -6.18 -17.38 -16.48
C LYS A 3 -5.71 -16.13 -17.23
N LEU A 4 -5.81 -16.13 -18.56
CA LEU A 4 -5.41 -14.99 -19.40
C LEU A 4 -6.38 -13.83 -19.25
N PHE A 5 -7.69 -14.10 -19.22
CA PHE A 5 -8.71 -13.09 -18.95
C PHE A 5 -8.60 -12.50 -17.55
N ASN A 6 -8.27 -13.30 -16.54
CA ASN A 6 -8.06 -12.80 -15.18
C ASN A 6 -6.81 -11.92 -15.09
N LEU A 7 -5.73 -12.29 -15.80
CA LEU A 7 -4.50 -11.48 -15.87
C LEU A 7 -4.78 -10.14 -16.56
N LEU A 8 -5.44 -10.16 -17.73
CA LEU A 8 -5.82 -8.94 -18.45
C LEU A 8 -6.78 -8.07 -17.65
N ALA A 9 -7.77 -8.64 -16.96
CA ALA A 9 -8.69 -7.88 -16.12
C ALA A 9 -8.01 -7.25 -14.90
N ALA A 10 -7.02 -7.94 -14.32
CA ALA A 10 -6.19 -7.39 -13.25
C ALA A 10 -5.31 -6.24 -13.76
N GLU A 11 -4.69 -6.38 -14.93
CA GLU A 11 -3.93 -5.28 -15.56
C GLU A 11 -4.82 -4.10 -15.95
N TRP A 12 -6.04 -4.36 -16.44
CA TRP A 12 -7.01 -3.32 -16.81
C TRP A 12 -7.57 -2.58 -15.59
N ARG A 13 -7.88 -3.30 -14.49
CA ARG A 13 -8.27 -2.67 -13.22
C ARG A 13 -7.11 -1.90 -12.59
N ALA A 14 -5.90 -2.46 -12.56
CA ALA A 14 -4.71 -1.77 -12.07
C ALA A 14 -4.35 -0.53 -12.90
N ALA A 15 -4.71 -0.50 -14.18
CA ALA A 15 -4.54 0.69 -15.03
C ALA A 15 -5.54 1.81 -14.68
N PHE A 16 -6.72 1.48 -14.12
CA PHE A 16 -7.78 2.45 -13.81
C PHE A 16 -7.94 2.77 -12.32
N ASP A 17 -7.51 1.89 -11.43
CA ASP A 17 -7.56 2.07 -9.98
C ASP A 17 -6.29 1.50 -9.33
N PRO A 18 -5.26 2.35 -9.11
CA PRO A 18 -4.02 1.92 -8.46
C PRO A 18 -4.25 1.44 -7.02
N LYS A 19 -5.35 1.82 -6.36
CA LYS A 19 -5.66 1.39 -4.98
C LYS A 19 -6.11 -0.07 -4.91
N SER A 20 -6.53 -0.66 -6.03
CA SER A 20 -6.95 -2.07 -6.09
C SER A 20 -5.79 -3.07 -6.18
N ILE A 21 -4.56 -2.60 -6.37
CA ILE A 21 -3.36 -3.44 -6.53
C ILE A 21 -3.03 -4.08 -5.18
N VAL A 22 -2.87 -5.40 -5.13
CA VAL A 22 -2.38 -6.13 -3.95
C VAL A 22 -0.86 -6.14 -3.95
N LEU A 23 -0.25 -5.76 -2.83
CA LEU A 23 1.20 -5.81 -2.63
C LEU A 23 1.58 -7.08 -1.88
N HIS A 24 2.25 -8.02 -2.54
CA HIS A 24 2.80 -9.22 -1.93
C HIS A 24 4.23 -9.04 -1.45
N ASP A 25 4.99 -8.16 -2.11
CA ASP A 25 6.32 -7.76 -1.69
C ASP A 25 6.71 -6.36 -2.25
N CYS A 26 7.90 -5.89 -1.90
CA CYS A 26 8.40 -4.59 -2.37
C CYS A 26 8.65 -4.52 -3.88
N ASN A 27 8.80 -5.65 -4.57
CA ASN A 27 9.01 -5.66 -6.02
C ASN A 27 7.72 -5.33 -6.77
N ASP A 28 6.54 -5.60 -6.20
CA ASP A 28 5.26 -5.22 -6.79
C ASP A 28 5.12 -3.71 -6.99
N VAL A 29 5.74 -2.90 -6.13
CA VAL A 29 5.81 -1.43 -6.32
C VAL A 29 6.52 -1.07 -7.62
N LYS A 30 7.59 -1.79 -7.98
CA LYS A 30 8.32 -1.58 -9.23
C LYS A 30 7.53 -2.09 -10.43
N VAL A 31 6.92 -3.27 -10.31
CA VAL A 31 6.08 -3.87 -11.36
C VAL A 31 4.93 -2.94 -11.72
N HIS A 32 4.30 -2.32 -10.71
CA HIS A 32 3.14 -1.46 -10.88
C HIS A 32 3.44 0.04 -10.91
N ALA A 33 4.71 0.45 -11.07
CA ALA A 33 5.13 1.86 -11.01
C ALA A 33 4.31 2.80 -11.95
N LYS A 34 3.90 2.31 -13.12
CA LYS A 34 3.06 3.08 -14.06
C LYS A 34 1.67 3.38 -13.50
N SER A 35 1.06 2.39 -12.85
CA SER A 35 -0.25 2.54 -12.21
C SER A 35 -0.15 3.44 -10.99
N LEU A 36 0.84 3.20 -10.12
CA LEU A 36 1.05 3.96 -8.89
C LEU A 36 1.36 5.44 -9.12
N ARG A 37 1.82 5.82 -10.32
CA ARG A 37 2.00 7.22 -10.71
C ARG A 37 0.68 8.03 -10.68
N HIS A 38 -0.47 7.37 -10.75
CA HIS A 38 -1.78 8.02 -10.70
C HIS A 38 -2.29 8.28 -9.28
N LEU A 39 -1.62 7.78 -8.25
CA LEU A 39 -1.84 8.21 -6.87
C LEU A 39 -1.44 9.68 -6.70
N SER A 40 -1.99 10.37 -5.70
CA SER A 40 -1.50 11.71 -5.32
C SER A 40 -0.06 11.65 -4.79
N GLU A 41 0.60 12.80 -4.64
CA GLU A 41 1.93 12.85 -4.04
C GLU A 41 1.94 12.33 -2.60
N GLU A 42 1.00 12.83 -1.79
CA GLU A 42 0.75 12.37 -0.43
C GLU A 42 0.52 10.85 -0.36
N GLU A 43 -0.35 10.32 -1.22
CA GLU A 43 -0.60 8.87 -1.27
C GLU A 43 0.65 8.07 -1.63
N ARG A 44 1.48 8.56 -2.54
CA ARG A 44 2.75 7.88 -2.86
C ARG A 44 3.73 7.90 -1.70
N GLU A 45 3.80 9.00 -0.95
CA GLU A 45 4.64 9.11 0.25
C GLU A 45 4.16 8.16 1.35
N THR A 46 2.86 8.16 1.65
CA THR A 46 2.23 7.22 2.59
C THR A 46 2.49 5.76 2.20
N LEU A 47 2.33 5.43 0.91
CA LEU A 47 2.58 4.08 0.42
C LEU A 47 4.06 3.68 0.56
N LEU A 48 4.98 4.62 0.29
CA LEU A 48 6.41 4.38 0.45
C LEU A 48 6.78 4.13 1.91
N GLU A 49 6.20 4.90 2.84
CA GLU A 49 6.42 4.69 4.27
C GLU A 49 5.90 3.32 4.71
N PHE A 50 4.68 2.96 4.31
CA PHE A 50 4.08 1.66 4.62
C PHE A 50 4.98 0.50 4.13
N VAL A 51 5.42 0.55 2.87
CA VAL A 51 6.30 -0.49 2.29
C VAL A 51 7.64 -0.55 3.03
N THR A 52 8.19 0.60 3.44
CA THR A 52 9.42 0.65 4.22
C THR A 52 9.26 -0.02 5.58
N GLN A 53 8.16 0.27 6.29
CA GLN A 53 7.85 -0.36 7.57
C GLN A 53 7.64 -1.88 7.43
N ALA A 54 6.98 -2.33 6.36
CA ALA A 54 6.78 -3.75 6.08
C ALA A 54 8.11 -4.48 5.79
N GLU A 55 9.04 -3.84 5.06
CA GLU A 55 10.37 -4.39 4.82
C GLU A 55 11.22 -4.45 6.09
N ILE A 56 11.16 -3.42 6.94
CA ILE A 56 11.84 -3.42 8.24
C ILE A 56 11.32 -4.57 9.10
N ALA A 57 10.00 -4.77 9.21
CA ALA A 57 9.42 -5.89 9.95
C ALA A 57 9.90 -7.24 9.40
N ARG A 58 9.84 -7.41 8.07
CA ARG A 58 10.26 -8.65 7.40
C ARG A 58 11.73 -8.98 7.63
N GLN A 59 12.61 -7.98 7.60
CA GLN A 59 14.06 -8.19 7.74
C GLN A 59 14.51 -8.34 9.20
N THR A 60 13.86 -7.64 10.12
CA THR A 60 14.30 -7.55 11.52
C THR A 60 13.47 -8.41 12.47
N GLY A 61 12.32 -8.93 12.02
CA GLY A 61 11.35 -9.61 12.87
C GLY A 61 10.67 -8.69 13.89
N ARG A 62 10.85 -7.37 13.77
CA ARG A 62 10.17 -6.39 14.61
C ARG A 62 8.69 -6.34 14.25
N ASP A 63 7.88 -6.20 15.28
CA ASP A 63 6.45 -5.97 15.11
C ASP A 63 6.25 -4.53 14.59
N THR A 64 5.72 -4.42 13.38
CA THR A 64 5.25 -3.15 12.81
C THR A 64 3.80 -3.37 12.37
N THR A 65 3.05 -2.28 12.27
CA THR A 65 1.65 -2.31 11.83
C THR A 65 1.50 -2.54 10.31
N ALA A 66 2.61 -2.57 9.56
CA ALA A 66 2.63 -2.68 8.12
C ALA A 66 2.93 -4.12 7.69
N VAL A 67 2.00 -4.73 6.93
CA VAL A 67 2.11 -6.09 6.42
C VAL A 67 1.76 -6.17 4.94
N TYR A 68 2.43 -7.07 4.21
CA TYR A 68 2.06 -7.40 2.83
C TYR A 68 0.84 -8.32 2.77
N GLY A 69 0.29 -8.48 1.57
CA GLY A 69 -0.92 -9.25 1.29
C GLY A 69 -2.20 -8.41 1.30
N ILE A 70 -2.07 -7.08 1.38
CA ILE A 70 -3.18 -6.12 1.33
C ILE A 70 -3.11 -5.27 0.06
N THR A 71 -4.20 -4.59 -0.26
CA THR A 71 -4.28 -3.63 -1.36
C THR A 71 -3.57 -2.32 -1.03
N VAL A 72 -3.15 -1.59 -2.06
CA VAL A 72 -2.63 -0.22 -1.93
C VAL A 72 -3.65 0.67 -1.21
N GLY A 73 -4.95 0.52 -1.49
CA GLY A 73 -5.99 1.26 -0.79
C GLY A 73 -6.04 0.98 0.71
N GLU A 74 -5.89 -0.29 1.10
CA GLU A 74 -5.81 -0.68 2.51
C GLU A 74 -4.52 -0.16 3.18
N ALA A 75 -3.39 -0.21 2.47
CA ALA A 75 -2.11 0.33 2.94
C ALA A 75 -2.19 1.85 3.18
N LEU A 76 -2.86 2.60 2.30
CA LEU A 76 -3.11 4.03 2.46
C LEU A 76 -4.06 4.32 3.64
N ALA A 77 -5.07 3.48 3.85
CA ALA A 77 -6.00 3.64 4.96
C ALA A 77 -5.36 3.35 6.33
N HIS A 78 -4.31 2.52 6.37
CA HIS A 78 -3.59 2.17 7.61
C HIS A 78 -2.95 3.39 8.31
N GLN A 79 -2.55 4.42 7.57
CA GLN A 79 -1.96 5.62 8.17
C GLN A 79 -2.98 6.62 8.69
N HIS A 80 -4.17 6.68 8.09
CA HIS A 80 -5.24 7.57 8.58
C HIS A 80 -5.67 7.23 10.02
N MET A 81 -5.66 5.94 10.38
CA MET A 81 -5.96 5.52 11.76
C MET A 81 -4.87 5.90 12.77
N MET A 82 -3.60 6.01 12.37
CA MET A 82 -2.53 6.41 13.30
C MET A 82 -2.51 7.92 13.55
N GLN A 83 -2.75 8.74 12.52
CA GLN A 83 -2.83 10.20 12.68
C GLN A 83 -4.02 10.62 13.57
N ASP A 84 -5.15 9.93 13.50
CA ASP A 84 -6.28 10.17 14.39
C ASP A 84 -5.95 9.84 15.85
N ILE A 85 -5.16 8.79 16.11
CA ILE A 85 -4.72 8.44 17.47
C ILE A 85 -3.73 9.47 18.01
N GLU A 86 -2.75 9.92 17.21
CA GLU A 86 -1.80 10.95 17.63
C GLU A 86 -2.49 12.30 17.89
N SER A 87 -3.51 12.66 17.08
CA SER A 87 -4.33 13.85 17.31
C SER A 87 -5.11 13.80 18.62
N ILE A 88 -5.67 12.65 18.98
CA ILE A 88 -6.39 12.44 20.25
C ILE A 88 -5.43 12.53 21.45
N VAL A 89 -4.23 11.97 21.33
CA VAL A 89 -3.22 12.00 22.40
C VAL A 89 -2.66 13.41 22.59
N SER A 90 -2.37 14.15 21.51
CA SER A 90 -1.91 15.54 21.59
C SER A 90 -2.98 16.53 22.07
N SER A 91 -4.26 16.24 21.87
CA SER A 91 -5.36 17.08 22.36
C SER A 91 -5.76 16.81 23.82
N SER A 92 -5.16 15.79 24.44
CA SER A 92 -5.44 15.37 25.82
C SER A 92 -4.34 15.79 26.82
N ILE A 93 -3.40 16.64 26.40
CA ILE A 93 -2.34 17.25 27.22
C ILE A 93 -2.56 18.77 27.24
#